data_AF-A0A9E4V1L9-F1
#
_entry.id   AF-A0A9E4V1L9-F1
#
_cell.length_a   1.000
_cell.length_b   1.000
_cell.length_c   1.000
_cell.angle_alpha   90.00
_cell.angle_beta   90.00
_cell.angle_gamma   90.00
#
_symmetry.space_group_name_H-M   'P 1'
#
loop_
_entity.id
_entity.type
_entity.pdbx_description
1 polymer ?
#
loop_
_entity_poly.entity_id
_entity_poly.type
_entity_poly.pdbx_seq_one_letter_code
_entity_poly.pdbx_strand_id
1 'polypeptide(L)'
;RVAVVGGCSLAKLGMNYRGHVEADQPVLEDVLAAFAVMVEPDDGGSPVIRLDAVGGHNIGAGSSLRAISRTLMTDPLAKVGLRFLDIDKFAIELQNPEITEPAGVGDVTERNYRVIAGLAVQNHEIERSDISDFSARHGMPGFSSTQGHIASAVPFLGHAVNRIGSGDMLRAMFVAKGSLFLGRMTQMSDGFSFILERNPAR
;
A
#
# COMPACT_ATOMS: atom_id res chain seq x y z
N ARG A 1 -0.10 -7.86 -23.95
CA ARG A 1 0.90 -7.15 -23.13
C ARG A 1 0.38 -5.75 -22.88
N VAL A 2 0.43 -5.26 -21.65
CA VAL A 2 0.01 -3.92 -21.24
C VAL A 2 1.15 -3.28 -20.47
N ALA A 3 1.64 -2.13 -20.93
CA ALA A 3 2.58 -1.33 -20.17
C ALA A 3 1.79 -0.39 -19.25
N VAL A 4 1.97 -0.55 -17.94
CA VAL A 4 1.46 0.40 -16.93
C VAL A 4 2.61 1.32 -16.58
N VAL A 5 2.46 2.60 -16.93
CA VAL A 5 3.45 3.64 -16.64
C VAL A 5 2.83 4.70 -15.76
N GLY A 6 3.62 5.24 -14.84
CA GLY A 6 3.19 6.33 -13.99
C GLY A 6 4.38 7.15 -13.50
N GLY A 7 4.12 8.37 -13.10
CA GLY A 7 5.17 9.29 -12.66
C GLY A 7 4.62 10.56 -12.05
N CYS A 8 5.54 11.35 -11.51
CA CYS A 8 5.24 12.53 -10.72
C CYS A 8 4.66 13.71 -11.52
N SER A 9 3.94 14.58 -10.81
CA SER A 9 3.65 15.96 -11.22
C SER A 9 4.50 16.97 -10.44
N LEU A 10 5.22 17.83 -11.17
CA LEU A 10 6.01 18.95 -10.61
C LEU A 10 5.21 19.81 -9.63
N ALA A 11 3.91 19.98 -9.83
CA ALA A 11 3.07 20.81 -8.98
C ALA A 11 2.95 20.28 -7.54
N LYS A 12 3.09 18.96 -7.33
CA LYS A 12 3.02 18.37 -5.99
C LYS A 12 4.34 18.47 -5.20
N LEU A 13 5.48 18.53 -5.88
CA LEU A 13 6.78 18.71 -5.23
C LEU A 13 6.80 19.99 -4.38
N GLY A 14 6.43 21.13 -4.98
CA GLY A 14 6.43 22.42 -4.27
C GLY A 14 5.50 22.46 -3.05
N MET A 15 4.39 21.71 -3.07
CA MET A 15 3.49 21.61 -1.91
C MET A 15 4.14 20.87 -0.74
N ASN A 16 4.89 19.79 -1.03
CA ASN A 16 5.57 19.00 -0.02
C ASN A 16 6.75 19.77 0.59
N TYR A 17 7.49 20.54 -0.21
CA TYR A 17 8.65 21.33 0.26
C TYR A 17 8.28 22.34 1.34
N ARG A 18 7.06 22.90 1.26
CA ARG A 18 6.59 23.85 2.27
C ARG A 18 6.61 23.25 3.68
N GLY A 19 6.23 21.97 3.82
CA GLY A 19 6.24 21.28 5.11
C GLY A 19 7.66 21.14 5.67
N HIS A 20 8.64 20.82 4.82
CA HIS A 20 10.05 20.75 5.21
C HIS A 20 10.57 22.11 5.67
N VAL A 21 10.32 23.16 4.88
CA VAL A 21 10.80 24.53 5.19
C VAL A 21 10.14 25.09 6.46
N GLU A 22 8.83 24.88 6.65
CA GLU A 22 8.10 25.28 7.86
C GLU A 22 8.63 24.56 9.12
N ALA A 23 9.17 23.36 8.96
CA ALA A 23 9.77 22.56 10.03
C ALA A 23 11.29 22.74 10.19
N ASP A 24 11.90 23.72 9.50
CA ASP A 24 13.36 23.96 9.47
C ASP A 24 14.17 22.70 9.07
N GLN A 25 13.66 21.95 8.11
CA GLN A 25 14.30 20.74 7.59
C GLN A 25 14.85 20.94 6.17
N PRO A 26 15.93 20.23 5.81
CA PRO A 26 16.30 20.08 4.41
C PRO A 26 15.12 19.52 3.61
N VAL A 27 15.00 19.91 2.34
CA VAL A 27 13.97 19.35 1.46
C VAL A 27 14.33 17.89 1.13
N LEU A 28 13.83 16.94 1.93
CA LEU A 28 14.14 15.51 1.81
C LEU A 28 13.45 14.84 0.61
N GLU A 29 12.50 15.53 -0.01
CA GLU A 29 11.63 14.99 -1.05
C GLU A 29 11.81 15.66 -2.41
N ASP A 30 12.97 16.26 -2.69
CA ASP A 30 13.30 16.86 -3.99
C ASP A 30 13.64 15.77 -5.04
N VAL A 31 12.69 14.87 -5.30
CA VAL A 31 12.89 13.70 -6.15
C VAL A 31 11.68 13.46 -7.06
N LEU A 32 11.91 13.43 -8.37
CA LEU A 32 10.91 12.96 -9.34
C LEU A 32 11.02 11.46 -9.55
N ALA A 33 9.99 10.71 -9.15
CA ALA A 33 9.91 9.28 -9.42
C ALA A 33 8.99 8.96 -10.60
N ALA A 34 9.34 7.92 -11.35
CA ALA A 34 8.52 7.29 -12.37
C ALA A 34 8.68 5.77 -12.27
N PHE A 35 7.70 5.04 -12.78
CA PHE A 35 7.74 3.59 -12.86
C PHE A 35 7.14 3.09 -14.17
N ALA A 36 7.55 1.90 -14.55
CA ALA A 36 6.96 1.13 -15.63
C ALA A 36 6.86 -0.33 -15.21
N VAL A 37 5.69 -0.94 -15.42
CA VAL A 37 5.43 -2.36 -15.19
C VAL A 37 4.84 -2.94 -16.46
N MET A 38 5.42 -4.03 -16.94
CA MET A 38 4.86 -4.80 -18.04
C MET A 38 3.97 -5.90 -17.48
N VAL A 39 2.69 -5.87 -17.85
CA VAL A 39 1.73 -6.93 -17.53
C VAL A 39 1.53 -7.79 -18.78
N GLU A 40 1.83 -9.07 -18.65
CA GLU A 40 1.76 -10.04 -19.75
C GLU A 40 0.74 -11.15 -19.43
N PRO A 41 0.30 -11.93 -20.42
CA PRO A 41 -0.35 -13.21 -20.15
C PRO A 41 0.53 -14.09 -19.25
N ASP A 42 -0.11 -14.96 -18.48
CA ASP A 42 0.58 -15.91 -17.60
C ASP A 42 1.61 -16.73 -18.39
N ASP A 43 2.88 -16.65 -17.96
CA ASP A 43 4.03 -17.32 -18.55
C ASP A 43 4.44 -18.60 -17.78
N GLY A 44 3.69 -18.96 -16.73
CA GLY A 44 3.96 -20.10 -15.86
C GLY A 44 5.12 -19.93 -14.89
N GLY A 45 5.73 -18.74 -14.78
CA GLY A 45 6.90 -18.52 -13.93
C GLY A 45 6.91 -17.19 -13.16
N SER A 46 6.40 -16.13 -13.76
CA SER A 46 6.29 -14.79 -13.18
C SER A 46 5.14 -14.72 -12.16
N PRO A 47 5.26 -13.87 -11.11
CA PRO A 47 4.17 -13.66 -10.16
C PRO A 47 2.88 -13.22 -10.86
N VAL A 48 1.74 -13.73 -10.38
CA VAL A 48 0.42 -13.48 -10.95
C VAL A 48 -0.34 -12.44 -10.14
N ILE A 49 -1.09 -11.59 -10.82
CA ILE A 49 -2.03 -10.66 -10.18
C ILE A 49 -3.36 -11.39 -9.99
N ARG A 50 -3.82 -11.52 -8.75
CA ARG A 50 -5.09 -12.18 -8.41
C ARG A 50 -6.28 -11.30 -8.73
N LEU A 51 -6.83 -11.47 -9.94
CA LEU A 51 -7.99 -10.72 -10.43
C LEU A 51 -9.30 -11.06 -9.70
N ASP A 52 -9.36 -12.25 -9.09
CA ASP A 52 -10.47 -12.73 -8.24
C ASP A 52 -10.45 -12.12 -6.82
N ALA A 53 -9.32 -11.54 -6.41
CA ALA A 53 -9.11 -10.92 -5.10
C ALA A 53 -8.92 -9.39 -5.17
N VAL A 54 -9.58 -8.72 -6.12
CA VAL A 54 -9.52 -7.25 -6.22
C VAL A 54 -10.48 -6.60 -5.23
N GLY A 55 -9.95 -5.66 -4.45
CA GLY A 55 -10.73 -4.73 -3.63
C GLY A 55 -10.93 -3.41 -4.34
N GLY A 56 -12.14 -2.87 -4.23
CA GLY A 56 -12.51 -1.60 -4.84
C GLY A 56 -13.42 -0.82 -3.93
N HIS A 57 -12.99 0.40 -3.59
CA HIS A 57 -13.81 1.39 -2.91
C HIS A 57 -14.19 2.46 -3.92
N ASN A 58 -15.43 2.40 -4.42
CA ASN A 58 -15.93 3.34 -5.41
C ASN A 58 -16.42 4.63 -4.75
N ILE A 59 -16.30 5.74 -5.47
CA ILE A 59 -16.84 7.04 -5.06
C ILE A 59 -18.33 6.90 -4.70
N GLY A 60 -18.70 7.39 -3.52
CA GLY A 60 -20.08 7.32 -3.01
C GLY A 60 -20.40 6.10 -2.13
N ALA A 61 -19.48 5.15 -1.96
CA ALA A 61 -19.67 3.95 -1.12
C ALA A 61 -19.59 4.19 0.40
N GLY A 62 -19.51 5.45 0.84
CA GLY A 62 -19.38 5.86 2.24
C GLY A 62 -17.94 5.91 2.74
N SER A 63 -17.56 6.99 3.42
CA SER A 63 -16.15 7.33 3.72
C SER A 63 -15.65 6.84 5.09
N SER A 64 -16.39 5.96 5.77
CA SER A 64 -15.93 5.47 7.08
C SER A 64 -14.65 4.62 6.92
N LEU A 65 -13.65 4.87 7.77
CA LEU A 65 -12.38 4.12 7.75
C LEU A 65 -12.61 2.60 7.84
N ARG A 66 -13.62 2.17 8.60
CA ARG A 66 -14.00 0.76 8.72
C ARG A 66 -14.51 0.19 7.39
N ALA A 67 -15.35 0.92 6.68
CA ALA A 67 -15.88 0.48 5.38
C ALA A 67 -14.77 0.38 4.34
N ILE A 68 -13.92 1.42 4.24
CA ILE A 68 -12.79 1.45 3.31
C ILE A 68 -11.85 0.26 3.57
N SER A 69 -11.44 0.07 4.84
CA SER A 69 -10.56 -1.04 5.20
C SER A 69 -11.18 -2.41 4.89
N ARG A 70 -12.48 -2.58 5.12
CA ARG A 70 -13.17 -3.84 4.81
C ARG A 70 -13.18 -4.10 3.30
N THR A 71 -13.59 -3.12 2.49
CA THR A 71 -13.71 -3.29 1.03
C THR A 71 -12.37 -3.45 0.34
N LEU A 72 -11.30 -2.86 0.89
CA LEU A 72 -9.97 -2.93 0.32
C LEU A 72 -9.15 -4.10 0.86
N MET A 73 -9.46 -4.68 2.01
CA MET A 73 -8.59 -5.70 2.63
C MET A 73 -9.36 -6.97 3.03
N THR A 74 -10.36 -6.85 3.88
CA THR A 74 -11.10 -8.02 4.39
C THR A 74 -11.90 -8.73 3.30
N ASP A 75 -12.75 -8.01 2.56
CA ASP A 75 -13.64 -8.61 1.55
C ASP A 75 -12.84 -9.29 0.41
N PRO A 76 -11.76 -8.70 -0.13
CA PRO A 76 -10.94 -9.35 -1.15
C PRO A 76 -10.25 -10.63 -0.68
N LEU A 77 -9.73 -10.67 0.55
CA LEU A 77 -9.13 -11.88 1.13
C LEU A 77 -10.18 -12.97 1.33
N ALA A 78 -11.34 -12.63 1.90
CA ALA A 78 -12.43 -13.55 2.14
C ALA A 78 -12.96 -14.20 0.85
N LYS A 79 -13.05 -13.45 -0.26
CA LYS A 79 -13.49 -13.97 -1.58
C LYS A 79 -12.68 -15.15 -2.07
N VAL A 80 -11.39 -15.18 -1.74
CA VAL A 80 -10.45 -16.23 -2.18
C VAL A 80 -10.04 -17.16 -1.03
N GLY A 81 -10.73 -17.07 0.11
CA GLY A 81 -10.47 -17.93 1.28
C GLY A 81 -9.11 -17.69 1.94
N LEU A 82 -8.50 -16.52 1.75
CA LEU A 82 -7.25 -16.15 2.39
C LEU A 82 -7.51 -15.39 3.70
N ARG A 83 -6.57 -15.51 4.62
CA ARG A 83 -6.48 -14.79 5.89
C ARG A 83 -5.46 -13.66 5.81
N PHE A 84 -5.50 -12.70 6.73
CA PHE A 84 -4.44 -11.69 6.85
C PHE A 84 -3.07 -12.32 7.07
N LEU A 85 -3.00 -13.39 7.86
CA LEU A 85 -1.76 -14.14 8.10
C LEU A 85 -1.20 -14.86 6.86
N ASP A 86 -2.00 -15.08 5.82
CA ASP A 86 -1.56 -15.74 4.59
C ASP A 86 -0.87 -14.78 3.61
N ILE A 87 -0.84 -13.48 3.92
CA ILE A 87 -0.17 -12.41 3.16
C ILE A 87 1.18 -12.11 3.80
N ASP A 88 2.29 -12.31 3.10
CA ASP A 88 3.61 -12.08 3.69
C ASP A 88 3.93 -10.60 3.90
N LYS A 89 3.50 -9.73 2.97
CA LYS A 89 3.74 -8.29 3.04
C LYS A 89 2.55 -7.46 2.58
N PHE A 90 2.20 -6.44 3.36
CA PHE A 90 1.24 -5.40 2.97
C PHE A 90 1.96 -4.12 2.52
N ALA A 91 1.78 -3.75 1.26
CA ALA A 91 2.26 -2.48 0.71
C ALA A 91 1.12 -1.46 0.76
N ILE A 92 1.18 -0.56 1.75
CA ILE A 92 0.20 0.50 1.97
C ILE A 92 0.91 1.71 2.53
N GLU A 93 0.72 2.87 1.90
CA GLU A 93 1.22 4.16 2.37
C GLU A 93 2.63 4.13 2.99
N LEU A 94 3.62 3.59 2.26
CA LEU A 94 5.00 3.37 2.73
C LEU A 94 5.80 4.68 2.90
N GLN A 95 5.19 5.71 3.47
CA GLN A 95 5.76 7.05 3.64
C GLN A 95 6.89 6.99 4.67
N ASN A 96 8.06 7.54 4.32
CA ASN A 96 9.20 7.59 5.22
C ASN A 96 8.85 8.42 6.47
N PRO A 97 8.93 7.84 7.68
CA PRO A 97 8.62 8.55 8.93
C PRO A 97 9.52 9.77 9.16
N GLU A 98 10.76 9.76 8.66
CA GLU A 98 11.67 10.92 8.75
C GLU A 98 11.12 12.17 8.06
N ILE A 99 10.17 11.99 7.12
CA ILE A 99 9.45 13.07 6.44
C ILE A 99 8.16 13.42 7.17
N THR A 100 7.40 12.41 7.62
CA THR A 100 6.03 12.63 8.11
C THR A 100 5.97 13.01 9.59
N GLU A 101 6.91 12.56 10.41
CA GLU A 101 6.95 12.88 11.85
C GLU A 101 7.25 14.37 12.13
N PRO A 102 8.24 15.01 11.49
CA PRO A 102 8.51 16.44 11.69
C PRO A 102 7.36 17.34 11.24
N ALA A 103 6.63 16.91 10.21
CA ALA A 103 5.41 17.57 9.74
C ALA A 103 4.19 17.34 10.67
N GLY A 104 4.37 16.67 11.81
CA GLY A 104 3.32 16.41 12.81
C GLY A 104 2.30 15.32 12.42
N VAL A 105 2.57 14.56 11.36
CA VAL A 105 1.66 13.50 10.86
C VAL A 105 1.90 12.16 11.57
N GLY A 106 3.11 11.97 12.11
CA GLY A 106 3.57 10.73 12.77
C GLY A 106 4.00 9.65 11.77
N ASP A 107 4.30 8.44 12.26
CA ASP A 107 4.56 7.28 11.40
C ASP A 107 3.24 6.76 10.79
N VAL A 108 2.98 7.18 9.55
CA VAL A 108 1.81 6.78 8.78
C VAL A 108 1.86 5.29 8.44
N THR A 109 3.05 4.76 8.16
CA THR A 109 3.24 3.38 7.71
C THR A 109 2.91 2.41 8.84
N GLU A 110 3.53 2.60 10.02
CA GLU A 110 3.28 1.77 11.20
C GLU A 110 1.81 1.86 11.66
N ARG A 111 1.21 3.06 11.61
CA ARG A 111 -0.22 3.21 11.95
C ARG A 111 -1.11 2.36 11.04
N ASN A 112 -0.80 2.26 9.75
CA ASN A 112 -1.56 1.40 8.83
C ASN A 112 -1.40 -0.09 9.19
N TYR A 113 -0.21 -0.55 9.59
CA TYR A 113 -0.05 -1.94 10.01
C TYR A 113 -0.79 -2.29 11.29
N ARG A 114 -0.85 -1.37 12.26
CA ARG A 114 -1.70 -1.57 13.44
C ARG A 114 -3.18 -1.66 13.08
N VAL A 115 -3.64 -0.92 12.07
CA VAL A 115 -5.00 -1.04 11.56
C VAL A 115 -5.23 -2.41 10.94
N ILE A 116 -4.30 -2.90 10.12
CA ILE A 116 -4.38 -4.23 9.49
C ILE A 116 -4.36 -5.33 10.56
N ALA A 117 -3.45 -5.26 11.52
CA ALA A 117 -3.41 -6.17 12.66
C ALA A 117 -4.73 -6.14 13.46
N GLY A 118 -5.31 -4.95 13.66
CA GLY A 118 -6.61 -4.79 14.29
C GLY A 118 -7.75 -5.46 13.50
N LEU A 119 -7.67 -5.50 12.17
CA LEU A 119 -8.61 -6.28 11.34
C LEU A 119 -8.37 -7.78 11.51
N ALA A 120 -7.13 -8.24 11.60
CA ALA A 120 -6.81 -9.65 11.86
C ALA A 120 -7.34 -10.10 13.23
N VAL A 121 -7.24 -9.26 14.27
CA VAL A 121 -7.89 -9.49 15.58
C VAL A 121 -9.42 -9.58 15.45
N GLN A 122 -10.04 -8.68 14.68
CA GLN A 122 -11.50 -8.71 14.46
C GLN A 122 -11.96 -9.96 13.71
N ASN A 123 -11.10 -10.55 12.89
CA ASN A 123 -11.36 -11.81 12.17
C ASN A 123 -10.89 -13.04 12.97
N HIS A 124 -10.51 -12.88 14.24
CA HIS A 124 -10.08 -13.96 15.13
C HIS A 124 -8.85 -14.73 14.61
N GLU A 125 -7.96 -14.08 13.87
CA GLU A 125 -6.73 -14.69 13.34
C GLU A 125 -5.54 -14.55 14.29
N ILE A 126 -5.50 -13.49 15.08
CA ILE A 126 -4.46 -13.18 16.06
C ILE A 126 -5.08 -12.59 17.34
N GLU A 127 -4.32 -12.58 18.44
CA GLU A 127 -4.72 -11.91 19.66
C GLU A 127 -4.30 -10.43 19.68
N ARG A 128 -4.90 -9.63 20.55
CA ARG A 128 -4.54 -8.20 20.71
C ARG A 128 -3.08 -7.99 21.11
N SER A 129 -2.49 -8.95 21.83
CA SER A 129 -1.08 -8.96 22.22
C SER A 129 -0.14 -9.02 21.01
N ASP A 130 -0.60 -9.60 19.90
CA ASP A 130 0.25 -9.97 18.77
C ASP A 130 0.33 -8.85 17.71
N ILE A 131 -0.31 -7.71 17.96
CA ILE A 131 -0.38 -6.60 17.00
C ILE A 131 1.01 -6.10 16.59
N SER A 132 1.93 -5.96 17.55
CA SER A 132 3.30 -5.50 17.27
C SER A 132 4.07 -6.52 16.42
N ASP A 133 3.94 -7.80 16.75
CA ASP A 133 4.60 -8.88 16.02
C ASP A 133 4.03 -9.04 14.61
N PHE A 134 2.72 -8.83 14.45
CA PHE A 134 2.08 -8.77 13.14
C PHE A 134 2.66 -7.62 12.31
N SER A 135 2.76 -6.41 12.85
CA SER A 135 3.34 -5.26 12.14
C SER A 135 4.79 -5.55 11.70
N ALA A 136 5.61 -6.10 12.59
CA ALA A 136 7.01 -6.44 12.29
C ALA A 136 7.12 -7.52 11.20
N ARG A 137 6.27 -8.55 11.25
CA ARG A 137 6.30 -9.67 10.33
C ARG A 137 5.69 -9.35 8.97
N HIS A 138 4.51 -8.75 8.94
CA HIS A 138 3.70 -8.54 7.73
C HIS A 138 3.80 -7.12 7.17
N GLY A 139 4.37 -6.17 7.93
CA GLY A 139 4.67 -4.82 7.48
C GLY A 139 6.12 -4.64 6.98
N MET A 140 6.48 -3.39 6.69
CA MET A 140 7.83 -2.94 6.35
C MET A 140 8.00 -1.46 6.72
N PRO A 141 9.19 -0.98 7.10
CA PRO A 141 9.37 0.45 7.38
C PRO A 141 8.96 1.30 6.18
N GLY A 142 8.45 2.50 6.43
CA GLY A 142 8.20 3.47 5.37
C GLY A 142 9.52 3.96 4.79
N PHE A 143 9.61 4.03 3.46
CA PHE A 143 10.83 4.46 2.75
C PHE A 143 10.54 5.29 1.48
N SER A 144 9.27 5.43 1.12
CA SER A 144 8.82 6.26 0.01
C SER A 144 8.64 7.70 0.46
N SER A 145 8.92 8.66 -0.41
CA SER A 145 8.39 10.02 -0.27
C SER A 145 6.86 10.01 -0.10
N THR A 146 6.33 11.01 0.59
CA THR A 146 4.92 11.35 0.71
C THR A 146 4.25 11.57 -0.65
N GLN A 147 2.92 11.39 -0.67
CA GLN A 147 2.11 11.24 -1.89
C GLN A 147 2.17 12.46 -2.82
N GLY A 148 3.14 12.47 -3.73
CA GLY A 148 3.23 13.42 -4.83
C GLY A 148 3.84 12.88 -6.13
N HIS A 149 4.59 11.77 -6.02
CA HIS A 149 5.38 11.21 -7.12
C HIS A 149 4.70 10.02 -7.79
N ILE A 150 4.46 8.96 -7.03
CA ILE A 150 3.79 7.72 -7.45
C ILE A 150 3.00 7.18 -6.26
N ALA A 151 2.07 6.26 -6.46
CA ALA A 151 1.35 5.63 -5.34
C ALA A 151 2.37 4.95 -4.40
N SER A 152 2.36 5.29 -3.11
CA SER A 152 3.43 4.91 -2.17
C SER A 152 3.54 3.41 -1.89
N ALA A 153 2.58 2.59 -2.33
CA ALA A 153 2.70 1.13 -2.33
C ALA A 153 3.54 0.60 -3.51
N VAL A 154 3.57 1.30 -4.65
CA VAL A 154 4.25 0.87 -5.90
C VAL A 154 5.76 0.70 -5.76
N PRO A 155 6.52 1.52 -4.98
CA PRO A 155 7.94 1.29 -4.76
C PRO A 155 8.30 -0.14 -4.31
N PHE A 156 7.41 -0.83 -3.60
CA PHE A 156 7.64 -2.20 -3.17
C PHE A 156 7.46 -3.25 -4.30
N LEU A 157 6.82 -2.91 -5.41
CA LEU A 157 6.43 -3.88 -6.45
C LEU A 157 7.61 -4.64 -7.05
N GLY A 158 8.70 -3.94 -7.40
CA GLY A 158 9.91 -4.59 -7.91
C GLY A 158 10.54 -5.54 -6.89
N HIS A 159 10.58 -5.12 -5.61
CA HIS A 159 11.06 -5.97 -4.52
C HIS A 159 10.16 -7.20 -4.31
N ALA A 160 8.84 -7.03 -4.41
CA ALA A 160 7.88 -8.12 -4.29
C ALA A 160 8.06 -9.15 -5.42
N VAL A 161 8.21 -8.69 -6.67
CA VAL A 161 8.46 -9.56 -7.83
C VAL A 161 9.74 -10.37 -7.63
N ASN A 162 10.83 -9.73 -7.21
CA ASN A 162 12.11 -10.41 -6.98
C ASN A 162 12.00 -11.45 -5.86
N ARG A 163 11.38 -11.08 -4.73
CA ARG A 163 11.25 -11.98 -3.57
C ARG A 163 10.34 -13.18 -3.87
N ILE A 164 9.21 -12.95 -4.52
CA ILE A 164 8.34 -14.04 -4.97
C ILE A 164 9.06 -14.93 -5.99
N GLY A 165 9.77 -14.31 -6.93
CA GLY A 165 10.57 -15.01 -7.94
C GLY A 165 11.73 -15.82 -7.35
N SER A 166 12.27 -15.45 -6.18
CA SER A 166 13.29 -16.22 -5.46
C SER A 166 12.72 -17.31 -4.54
N GLY A 167 11.44 -17.24 -4.19
CA GLY A 167 10.80 -18.13 -3.22
C GLY A 167 10.79 -17.61 -1.77
N ASP A 168 11.38 -16.45 -1.49
CA ASP A 168 11.43 -15.80 -0.16
C ASP A 168 10.07 -15.22 0.29
N MET A 169 9.07 -15.22 -0.60
CA MET A 169 7.74 -14.68 -0.36
C MET A 169 6.73 -15.41 -1.25
N LEU A 170 5.51 -15.58 -0.76
CA LEU A 170 4.42 -16.18 -1.51
C LEU A 170 3.42 -15.15 -2.00
N ARG A 171 3.07 -14.16 -1.16
CA ARG A 171 2.02 -13.17 -1.43
C ARG A 171 2.38 -11.78 -0.92
N ALA A 172 2.13 -10.77 -1.74
CA ALA A 172 2.11 -9.38 -1.32
C ALA A 172 0.76 -8.74 -1.67
N MET A 173 0.15 -8.06 -0.71
CA MET A 173 -1.07 -7.29 -0.96
C MET A 173 -0.72 -5.81 -1.11
N PHE A 174 -1.15 -5.23 -2.23
CA PHE A 174 -0.98 -3.81 -2.52
C PHE A 174 -2.30 -3.10 -2.25
N VAL A 175 -2.27 -2.03 -1.45
CA VAL A 175 -3.45 -1.22 -1.12
C VAL A 175 -3.17 0.23 -1.45
N ALA A 176 -3.88 0.75 -2.45
CA ALA A 176 -3.85 2.14 -2.84
C ALA A 176 -5.14 2.82 -2.36
N LYS A 177 -4.99 3.84 -1.53
CA LYS A 177 -6.09 4.71 -1.09
C LYS A 177 -6.01 6.03 -1.84
N GLY A 178 -7.15 6.57 -2.21
CA GLY A 178 -7.28 7.91 -2.75
C GLY A 178 -6.64 8.96 -1.86
N SER A 179 -6.25 10.09 -2.45
CA SER A 179 -5.61 11.17 -1.71
C SER A 179 -6.52 11.69 -0.60
N LEU A 180 -6.02 11.69 0.64
CA LEU A 180 -6.73 12.30 1.77
C LEU A 180 -6.96 13.80 1.57
N PHE A 181 -6.03 14.50 0.91
CA PHE A 181 -6.18 15.92 0.59
C PHE A 181 -7.34 16.14 -0.36
N LEU A 182 -7.36 15.42 -1.48
CA LEU A 182 -8.45 15.52 -2.45
C LEU A 182 -9.78 15.09 -1.83
N GLY A 183 -9.78 13.99 -1.08
CA GLY A 183 -10.96 13.51 -0.38
C GLY A 183 -11.51 14.48 0.66
N ARG A 184 -10.67 15.29 1.32
CA ARG A 184 -11.15 16.39 2.19
C ARG A 184 -11.81 17.50 1.39
N MET A 185 -11.28 17.84 0.22
CA MET A 185 -11.86 18.90 -0.64
C MET A 185 -13.16 18.46 -1.31
N THR A 186 -13.24 17.21 -1.74
CA THR A 186 -14.36 16.70 -2.54
C THR A 186 -15.38 15.90 -1.75
N GLN A 187 -15.06 15.50 -0.52
CA GLN A 187 -15.81 14.52 0.28
C GLN A 187 -15.98 13.16 -0.43
N MET A 188 -15.11 12.86 -1.39
CA MET A 188 -15.10 11.61 -2.15
C MET A 188 -13.81 10.83 -1.86
N SER A 189 -13.96 9.57 -1.46
CA SER A 189 -12.85 8.63 -1.32
C SER A 189 -12.98 7.52 -2.35
N ASP A 190 -11.83 7.13 -2.90
CA ASP A 190 -11.67 5.96 -3.73
C ASP A 190 -10.49 5.11 -3.24
N GLY A 191 -10.36 3.90 -3.76
CA GLY A 191 -9.23 3.05 -3.48
C GLY A 191 -9.33 1.71 -4.18
N PHE A 192 -8.19 1.09 -4.39
CA PHE A 192 -8.08 -0.24 -4.99
C PHE A 192 -7.03 -1.06 -4.26
N SER A 193 -7.23 -2.37 -4.26
CA SER A 193 -6.24 -3.32 -3.80
C SER A 193 -6.19 -4.54 -4.70
N PHE A 194 -5.02 -5.17 -4.72
CA PHE A 194 -4.81 -6.44 -5.40
C PHE A 194 -3.74 -7.25 -4.67
N ILE A 195 -3.70 -8.55 -4.96
CA ILE A 195 -2.68 -9.45 -4.44
C ILE A 195 -1.78 -9.87 -5.59
N LEU A 196 -0.47 -9.74 -5.38
CA LEU A 196 0.55 -10.37 -6.19
C LEU A 196 0.92 -11.70 -5.52
N GLU A 197 0.78 -12.81 -6.25
CA GLU A 197 0.98 -14.16 -5.73
C GLU A 197 2.03 -14.90 -6.58
N ARG A 198 2.77 -15.83 -5.95
CA ARG A 198 3.61 -16.77 -6.67
C ARG A 198 2.80 -17.55 -7.70
N ASN A 199 3.36 -17.73 -8.89
CA ASN A 199 2.72 -18.53 -9.91
C ASN A 199 2.47 -19.97 -9.41
N PRO A 200 1.23 -20.48 -9.45
CA PRO A 200 0.94 -21.86 -9.04
C PRO A 200 1.63 -22.93 -9.89
N ALA A 201 2.03 -22.60 -11.13
CA ALA A 201 2.75 -23.51 -12.02
C ALA A 201 4.21 -23.74 -11.62
N ARG A 202 4.72 -23.06 -10.57
CA ARG A 202 6.13 -23.01 -10.18
C ARG A 202 6.47 -23.65 -8.84
#